data_AF-A0A151TGX2-F1
#
_entry.id   AF-A0A151TGX2-F1
#
_cell.length_a   1.000
_cell.length_b   1.000
_cell.length_c   1.000
_cell.angle_alpha   90.00
_cell.angle_beta   90.00
_cell.angle_gamma   90.00
#
_symmetry.space_group_name_H-M   'P 1'
#
loop_
_entity.id
_entity.type
_entity.pdbx_description
1 polymer ?
#
loop_
_entity_poly.entity_id
_entity_poly.type
_entity_poly.pdbx_seq_one_letter_code
_entity_poly.pdbx_strand_id
1 'polypeptide(L)'
;MEDQRQRKPRILCLHGHGSTKQLVFTKWPQSVTQKLDLVFLDAPFPVEGTSGIEGYEWFHANEDFTEYTNFEEGLEFIQDYMLENGRFDGIMGFSQVLNFWYVYICFFSHILLTRKWN
;
A
#
# COMPACT_ATOMS: atom_id res chain seq x y z
N MET A 1 -21.77 7.03 -28.35
CA MET A 1 -21.94 6.96 -26.89
C MET A 1 -20.62 6.40 -26.36
N GLU A 2 -19.98 7.15 -25.46
CA GLU A 2 -18.57 7.10 -25.02
C GLU A 2 -17.69 5.94 -25.54
N ASP A 3 -16.63 6.31 -26.26
CA ASP A 3 -15.38 5.56 -26.27
C ASP A 3 -14.92 5.37 -24.81
N GLN A 4 -15.24 4.21 -24.23
CA GLN A 4 -14.68 3.78 -22.96
C GLN A 4 -13.18 3.54 -23.17
N ARG A 5 -12.39 4.62 -23.23
CA ARG A 5 -10.96 4.55 -22.98
C ARG A 5 -10.82 3.87 -21.63
N GLN A 6 -10.47 2.59 -21.64
CA GLN A 6 -10.28 1.80 -20.42
C GLN A 6 -9.43 2.63 -19.46
N ARG A 7 -10.04 3.04 -18.34
CA ARG A 7 -9.32 3.82 -17.34
C ARG A 7 -8.08 3.03 -16.92
N LYS A 8 -6.94 3.72 -16.77
CA LYS A 8 -5.71 3.06 -16.31
C LYS A 8 -6.00 2.38 -14.97
N PRO A 9 -5.56 1.12 -14.77
CA PRO A 9 -5.65 0.48 -13.47
C PRO A 9 -4.96 1.36 -12.43
N ARG A 10 -5.69 1.70 -11.37
CA ARG A 10 -5.21 2.56 -10.29
C ARG A 10 -4.67 1.69 -9.17
N ILE A 11 -3.38 1.79 -8.92
CA ILE A 11 -2.65 0.90 -8.01
C ILE A 11 -2.11 1.70 -6.83
N LEU A 12 -2.44 1.25 -5.62
CA LEU A 12 -1.85 1.79 -4.40
C LEU A 12 -0.49 1.15 -4.16
N CYS A 13 0.55 1.98 -4.03
CA CYS A 13 1.94 1.59 -3.86
C CYS A 13 2.41 1.88 -2.43
N LEU A 14 2.84 0.84 -1.72
CA LEU A 14 3.19 0.87 -0.28
C LEU A 14 4.66 0.50 -0.07
N HIS A 15 5.46 1.39 0.54
CA HIS A 15 6.92 1.25 0.69
C HIS A 15 7.35 0.23 1.77
N GLY A 16 8.62 -0.19 1.74
CA GLY A 16 9.20 -1.01 2.80
C GLY A 16 9.67 -0.16 3.99
N HIS A 17 10.06 -0.81 5.09
CA HIS A 17 10.59 -0.19 6.31
C HIS A 17 11.67 0.88 6.02
N GLY A 18 11.61 2.01 6.74
CA GLY A 18 12.64 3.05 6.72
C GLY A 18 12.77 3.78 5.39
N SER A 19 11.72 3.76 4.57
CA SER A 19 11.69 4.42 3.27
C SER A 19 10.62 5.51 3.27
N THR A 20 10.75 6.45 2.33
CA THR A 20 9.75 7.46 1.99
C THR A 20 9.63 7.45 0.47
N LYS A 21 8.42 7.41 -0.09
CA LYS A 21 8.14 7.38 -1.55
C LYS A 21 9.07 6.45 -2.37
N GLN A 22 8.57 5.25 -2.68
CA GLN A 22 9.30 4.17 -3.35
C GLN A 22 10.08 4.59 -4.61
N LEU A 23 11.41 4.54 -4.46
CA LEU A 23 12.38 4.51 -5.55
C LEU A 23 12.26 3.24 -6.44
N VAL A 24 11.48 2.25 -6.03
CA VAL A 24 11.40 0.94 -6.70
C VAL A 24 10.53 1.01 -7.96
N PHE A 25 9.42 1.76 -7.91
CA PHE A 25 8.50 1.87 -9.04
C PHE A 25 8.94 2.90 -10.08
N THR A 26 9.83 3.82 -9.72
CA THR A 26 10.40 4.82 -10.66
C THR A 26 11.40 4.20 -11.65
N LYS A 27 11.86 2.96 -11.41
CA LYS A 27 12.79 2.24 -12.30
C LYS A 27 12.10 1.43 -13.40
N TRP A 28 10.78 1.36 -13.42
CA TRP A 28 10.06 0.58 -14.42
C TRP A 28 10.06 1.26 -15.79
N PRO A 29 10.07 0.49 -16.90
CA PRO A 29 10.00 1.05 -18.24
C PRO A 29 8.76 1.93 -18.42
N GLN A 30 8.92 3.04 -19.14
CA GLN A 30 7.83 3.97 -19.41
C GLN A 30 6.62 3.31 -20.10
N SER A 31 6.86 2.27 -20.91
CA SER A 31 5.82 1.46 -21.57
C SER A 31 4.89 0.72 -20.58
N VAL A 32 5.33 0.54 -19.34
CA VAL A 32 4.54 -0.03 -18.24
C VAL A 32 3.89 1.10 -17.43
N THR A 33 4.68 2.08 -16.96
CA THR A 33 4.18 3.13 -16.07
C THR A 33 3.13 4.03 -16.74
N GLN A 34 3.21 4.25 -18.05
CA GLN A 34 2.19 5.01 -18.78
C GLN A 34 0.82 4.32 -18.82
N LYS A 35 0.74 3.01 -18.56
CA LYS A 35 -0.52 2.24 -18.58
C LYS A 35 -1.19 2.17 -17.21
N LEU A 36 -0.52 2.63 -16.14
CA LEU A 36 -0.98 2.54 -14.76
C LEU A 36 -1.19 3.94 -14.18
N ASP A 37 -2.10 4.03 -13.21
CA ASP A 37 -2.22 5.19 -12.32
C ASP A 37 -1.65 4.77 -10.96
N LEU A 38 -0.42 5.17 -10.66
CA LEU A 38 0.29 4.77 -9.45
C LEU A 38 0.13 5.82 -8.35
N VAL A 39 -0.41 5.41 -7.21
CA VAL A 39 -0.61 6.27 -6.03
C VAL A 39 0.30 5.78 -4.92
N PHE A 40 1.22 6.63 -4.47
CA PHE A 40 2.17 6.27 -3.41
C PHE A 40 1.64 6.74 -2.06
N LEU A 41 1.57 5.83 -1.09
CA LEU A 41 1.21 6.12 0.30
C LEU A 41 2.43 5.90 1.19
N ASP A 42 2.74 6.91 1.99
CA ASP A 42 3.76 6.83 3.04
C ASP A 42 3.14 6.25 4.32
N ALA A 43 3.92 5.45 5.03
CA ALA A 43 3.50 4.79 6.25
C ALA A 43 3.37 5.81 7.41
N PRO A 44 2.51 5.55 8.40
CA PRO A 44 2.17 6.55 9.41
C PRO A 44 3.18 6.64 10.57
N PHE A 45 4.01 5.62 10.80
CA PHE A 45 4.89 5.58 11.97
C PHE A 45 6.34 5.90 11.61
N PRO A 46 7.02 6.80 12.33
CA PRO A 46 8.44 7.04 12.13
C PRO A 46 9.27 5.85 12.61
N VAL A 47 10.38 5.54 11.94
CA VAL A 47 11.31 4.51 12.42
C VAL A 47 11.96 4.94 13.73
N GLU A 48 11.93 4.06 14.73
CA GLU A 48 12.53 4.34 16.04
C GLU A 48 14.07 4.34 15.97
N GLY A 49 14.70 5.20 16.77
CA GLY A 49 16.16 5.19 16.96
C GLY A 49 17.01 5.82 15.84
N THR A 50 16.42 6.40 14.80
CA THR A 50 17.20 7.07 13.73
C THR A 50 17.54 8.52 14.10
N SER A 51 18.83 8.79 14.34
CA SER A 51 19.35 10.12 14.67
C SER A 51 19.59 11.01 13.42
N GLY A 52 18.69 11.01 12.44
CA GLY A 52 18.79 11.94 11.30
C GLY A 52 18.34 11.47 9.91
N ILE A 53 17.70 10.30 9.77
CA ILE A 53 17.04 9.91 8.51
C ILE A 53 15.56 9.68 8.82
N GLU A 54 14.70 10.58 8.32
CA GLU A 54 13.25 10.42 8.36
C GLU A 54 12.86 9.24 7.46
N GLY A 55 12.60 8.09 8.07
CA GLY A 55 12.01 6.93 7.42
C GLY A 55 10.72 6.58 8.14
N TYR A 56 9.74 6.09 7.40
CA TYR A 56 8.49 5.61 7.99
C TYR A 56 8.36 4.10 7.85
N GLU A 57 7.53 3.51 8.69
CA GLU A 57 7.19 2.10 8.68
C GLU A 57 5.73 1.88 9.05
N TRP A 58 5.22 0.71 8.66
CA TRP A 58 3.79 0.40 8.82
C TRP A 58 3.44 -0.18 10.17
N PHE A 59 4.42 -0.74 10.84
CA PHE A 59 4.35 -1.30 12.18
C PHE A 59 5.79 -1.48 12.67
N HIS A 60 5.99 -1.45 13.98
CA HIS A 60 7.30 -1.77 14.56
C HIS A 60 7.40 -3.28 14.76
N ALA A 61 8.58 -3.83 14.50
CA ALA A 61 8.93 -5.19 14.84
C ALA A 61 10.15 -5.18 15.74
N ASN A 62 10.19 -6.08 16.72
CA ASN A 62 11.45 -6.32 17.45
C ASN A 62 12.49 -6.99 16.53
N GLU A 63 13.77 -6.98 16.95
CA GLU A 63 14.89 -7.48 16.13
C GLU A 63 14.69 -8.92 15.63
N ASP A 64 13.99 -9.74 16.42
CA ASP A 64 13.71 -11.15 16.13
C ASP A 64 12.38 -11.39 15.38
N PHE A 65 11.63 -10.35 15.04
CA PHE A 65 10.33 -10.42 14.35
C PHE A 65 9.27 -11.32 15.04
N THR A 66 9.33 -11.40 16.37
CA THR A 66 8.38 -12.17 17.20
C THR A 66 7.26 -11.31 17.78
N GLU A 67 7.50 -10.01 17.91
CA GLU A 67 6.55 -9.05 18.45
C GLU A 67 6.36 -7.91 17.46
N TYR A 68 5.10 -7.56 17.22
CA TYR A 68 4.69 -6.49 16.33
C TYR A 68 3.89 -5.46 17.12
N THR A 69 4.23 -4.18 16.99
CA THR A 69 3.49 -3.06 17.58
C THR A 69 2.94 -2.19 16.46
N ASN A 70 1.74 -1.64 16.64
CA ASN A 70 1.03 -0.83 15.64
C ASN A 70 0.63 -1.58 14.35
N PHE A 71 0.55 -2.90 14.39
CA PHE A 71 0.24 -3.71 13.21
C PHE A 71 -1.20 -3.49 12.72
N GLU A 72 -2.15 -3.58 13.65
CA GLU A 72 -3.57 -3.32 13.40
C GLU A 72 -3.81 -1.88 12.96
N GLU A 73 -3.20 -0.90 13.64
CA GLU A 73 -3.31 0.51 13.33
C GLU A 73 -2.73 0.85 11.95
N GLY A 74 -1.60 0.23 11.57
CA GLY A 74 -1.03 0.36 10.24
C GLY A 74 -1.95 -0.20 9.15
N LEU A 75 -2.65 -1.29 9.44
CA LEU A 75 -3.62 -1.90 8.54
C LEU A 75 -4.90 -1.05 8.41
N GLU A 76 -5.42 -0.53 9.52
CA GLU A 76 -6.57 0.40 9.54
C GLU A 76 -6.26 1.67 8.74
N PHE A 77 -5.07 2.24 8.93
CA PHE A 77 -4.62 3.41 8.16
C PHE A 77 -4.67 3.19 6.64
N ILE A 78 -4.21 2.02 6.16
CA ILE A 78 -4.30 1.67 4.73
C ILE A 78 -5.77 1.56 4.28
N GLN A 79 -6.62 0.92 5.09
CA GLN A 79 -8.03 0.74 4.78
C GLN A 79 -8.77 2.08 4.69
N ASP A 80 -8.59 2.95 5.67
CA ASP A 80 -9.20 4.27 5.72
C ASP A 80 -8.74 5.12 4.52
N TYR A 81 -7.44 5.11 4.22
CA TYR A 81 -6.93 5.79 3.04
C TYR A 81 -7.61 5.29 1.75
N MET A 82 -7.81 3.99 1.60
CA MET A 82 -8.51 3.41 0.44
C MET A 82 -9.99 3.80 0.38
N LEU A 83 -10.68 3.82 1.52
CA LEU A 83 -12.08 4.22 1.60
C LEU A 83 -12.26 5.70 1.23
N GLU A 84 -11.37 6.57 1.71
CA GLU A 84 -11.43 8.02 1.48
C GLU A 84 -10.96 8.41 0.07
N ASN A 85 -9.90 7.78 -0.44
CA ASN A 85 -9.25 8.19 -1.68
C ASN A 85 -9.71 7.38 -2.91
N GLY A 86 -10.65 6.46 -2.72
CA GLY A 86 -11.46 5.88 -3.79
C GLY A 86 -11.01 4.50 -4.29
N ARG A 87 -11.61 4.10 -5.41
CA ARG A 87 -11.51 2.73 -5.96
C ARG A 87 -10.09 2.47 -6.49
N PHE A 88 -9.34 1.64 -5.78
CA PHE A 88 -8.10 1.05 -6.25
C PHE A 88 -8.38 -0.30 -6.93
N ASP A 89 -7.69 -0.56 -8.04
CA ASP A 89 -7.77 -1.82 -8.80
C ASP A 89 -6.74 -2.84 -8.33
N GLY A 90 -5.80 -2.43 -7.47
CA GLY A 90 -4.81 -3.30 -6.87
C GLY A 90 -3.91 -2.58 -5.87
N ILE A 91 -3.11 -3.37 -5.16
CA ILE A 91 -2.04 -2.89 -4.27
C ILE A 91 -0.72 -3.51 -4.71
N MET A 92 0.34 -2.73 -4.67
CA MET A 92 1.71 -3.19 -4.79
C MET A 92 2.51 -2.79 -3.56
N GLY A 93 3.22 -3.73 -2.95
CA GLY A 93 4.04 -3.50 -1.76
C GLY A 93 5.36 -4.26 -1.85
N PHE A 94 6.36 -3.83 -1.08
CA PHE A 94 7.65 -4.50 -0.99
C PHE A 94 8.09 -4.70 0.47
N SER A 95 8.80 -5.79 0.75
CA SER A 95 9.39 -6.10 2.06
C SER A 95 8.32 -6.10 3.18
N GLN A 96 8.36 -5.15 4.13
CA GLN A 96 7.51 -5.11 5.33
C GLN A 96 6.00 -5.23 5.02
N VAL A 97 5.52 -4.60 3.94
CA VAL A 97 4.09 -4.60 3.55
C VAL A 97 3.59 -5.98 3.11
N LEU A 98 4.48 -6.91 2.76
CA LEU A 98 4.07 -8.27 2.39
C LEU A 98 3.38 -9.02 3.56
N ASN A 99 3.59 -8.59 4.80
CA ASN A 99 2.87 -9.12 5.96
C ASN A 99 1.37 -8.77 5.92
N PHE A 100 0.99 -7.65 5.32
CA PHE A 100 -0.42 -7.29 5.14
C PHE A 100 -1.08 -7.97 3.94
N TRP A 101 -0.30 -8.51 3.00
CA TRP A 101 -0.83 -9.09 1.75
C TRP A 101 -1.77 -10.27 2.02
N TYR A 102 -1.50 -11.08 3.05
CA TYR A 102 -2.37 -12.19 3.44
C TYR A 102 -3.73 -11.71 3.98
N VAL A 103 -3.72 -10.62 4.75
CA VAL A 103 -4.94 -9.98 5.27
C VAL A 103 -5.73 -9.33 4.14
N TYR A 104 -5.03 -8.71 3.19
CA TYR A 104 -5.65 -8.02 2.07
C TYR A 104 -6.38 -8.97 1.09
N ILE A 105 -5.82 -10.13 0.75
CA ILE A 105 -6.51 -11.11 -0.10
C ILE A 105 -7.84 -11.54 0.54
N CYS A 106 -7.85 -11.75 1.86
CA CYS A 106 -9.06 -12.10 2.60
C CYS A 106 -10.08 -10.94 2.61
N PHE A 107 -9.61 -9.70 2.81
CA PHE A 107 -10.48 -8.52 2.87
C PHE A 107 -11.07 -8.15 1.51
N PHE A 108 -10.28 -8.22 0.44
CA PHE A 108 -10.75 -7.98 -0.92
C PHE A 108 -11.73 -9.06 -1.38
N SER A 109 -11.48 -10.32 -1.02
CA SER A 109 -12.44 -11.40 -1.26
C SER A 109 -13.74 -11.12 -0.52
N HIS A 110 -13.69 -10.68 0.74
CA HIS A 110 -14.89 -10.36 1.52
C HIS A 110 -15.64 -9.14 0.96
N ILE A 111 -14.97 -8.04 0.60
CA ILE A 111 -15.59 -6.86 0.00
C ILE A 111 -16.19 -7.17 -1.38
N LEU A 112 -15.48 -7.93 -2.23
CA LEU A 112 -15.97 -8.36 -3.54
C LEU A 112 -17.18 -9.31 -3.43
N LEU A 113 -17.21 -10.16 -2.40
CA LEU A 113 -18.31 -11.11 -2.17
C LEU A 113 -19.52 -10.48 -1.47
N THR A 114 -19.34 -9.41 -0.68
CA THR A 114 -20.41 -8.84 0.17
C THR A 114 -20.99 -7.54 -0.36
N ARG A 115 -20.26 -6.77 -1.17
CA ARG A 115 -20.81 -5.55 -1.79
C ARG A 115 -21.26 -5.83 -3.21
N LYS A 116 -22.59 -5.89 -3.41
CA LYS A 116 -23.19 -5.60 -4.72
C LYS A 116 -22.88 -4.14 -5.05
N TRP A 117 -21.94 -3.94 -5.96
CA TRP A 117 -21.65 -2.64 -6.53
C TRP A 117 -22.84 -2.27 -7.44
N ASN A 118 -23.72 -1.39 -6.97
CA ASN A 118 -24.73 -0.73 -7.81
C ASN A 118 -24.09 0.34 -8.69
#